data_AF-A0A8T3QI48-F1
#
_entry.id   AF-A0A8T3QI48-F1
#
_cell.length_a   1.000
_cell.length_b   1.000
_cell.length_c   1.000
_cell.angle_alpha   90.00
_cell.angle_beta   90.00
_cell.angle_gamma   90.00
#
_symmetry.space_group_name_H-M   'P 1'
#
loop_
_entity.id
_entity.type
_entity.pdbx_description
1 polymer ?
#
loop_
_entity_poly.entity_id
_entity_poly.type
_entity_poly.pdbx_seq_one_letter_code
_entity_poly.pdbx_strand_id
1 'polypeptide(L)'
;MKIGAAAIEITPPVGLAMDGYEARIGGAAGIHDPLWARVLVAEGENGTAIGLVMADLLQIEQRLQDPIAAEVLRTTGIPRDRLQLAGTHTHSGPAFAEPSEAEEAVGRAIAGAVAEAWAGRREAAAAVGVGTIDGIGANRRPNGGPLDDR
;
A
#
# COMPACT_ATOMS: atom_id res chain seq x y z
N MET A 1 -20.99 -12.26 0.04
CA MET A 1 -20.36 -10.92 -0.07
C MET A 1 -19.41 -10.96 -1.26
N LYS A 2 -19.19 -9.84 -1.94
CA LYS A 2 -18.34 -9.83 -3.13
C LYS A 2 -16.95 -9.30 -2.78
N ILE A 3 -15.91 -10.05 -3.14
CA ILE A 3 -14.51 -9.68 -2.88
C ILE A 3 -13.76 -9.69 -4.20
N GLY A 4 -12.91 -8.70 -4.38
CA GLY A 4 -12.02 -8.57 -5.52
C GLY A 4 -10.61 -8.25 -5.06
N ALA A 5 -9.63 -8.73 -5.81
CA ALA A 5 -8.23 -8.53 -5.53
C ALA A 5 -7.50 -8.19 -6.83
N ALA A 6 -6.51 -7.31 -6.73
CA ALA A 6 -5.61 -6.99 -7.83
C ALA A 6 -4.21 -6.71 -7.26
N ALA A 7 -3.21 -6.82 -8.13
CA ALA A 7 -1.86 -6.40 -7.82
C ALA A 7 -1.26 -5.73 -9.06
N ILE A 8 -0.59 -4.61 -8.86
CA ILE A 8 0.10 -3.90 -9.94
C ILE A 8 1.52 -3.54 -9.53
N GLU A 9 2.44 -3.64 -10.48
CA GLU A 9 3.80 -3.18 -10.27
C GLU A 9 3.82 -1.64 -10.22
N ILE A 10 4.55 -1.10 -9.25
CA ILE A 10 4.71 0.35 -8.99
C ILE A 10 6.20 0.75 -8.96
N THR A 11 7.09 -0.08 -9.50
CA THR A 11 8.54 0.18 -9.53
C THR A 11 8.84 1.42 -10.37
N PRO A 12 9.40 2.50 -9.79
CA PRO A 12 9.81 3.66 -10.58
C PRO A 12 11.14 3.39 -11.30
N PRO A 13 11.55 4.27 -12.24
CA PRO A 13 12.87 4.20 -12.84
C PRO A 13 14.03 4.20 -11.83
N VAL A 14 15.13 3.54 -12.18
CA VAL A 14 16.38 3.53 -11.37
C VAL A 14 16.95 4.94 -11.25
N GLY A 15 17.58 5.24 -10.11
CA GLY A 15 18.27 6.51 -9.86
C GLY A 15 17.55 7.46 -8.89
N LEU A 16 16.28 7.21 -8.56
CA LEU A 16 15.58 7.97 -7.53
C LEU A 16 16.22 7.76 -6.15
N ALA A 17 16.21 8.80 -5.31
CA ALA A 17 16.56 8.67 -3.89
C ALA A 17 15.71 7.57 -3.23
N MET A 18 16.24 6.91 -2.21
CA MET A 18 15.55 5.81 -1.52
C MET A 18 15.19 6.21 -0.08
N ASP A 19 14.01 5.80 0.39
CA ASP A 19 13.44 6.29 1.64
C ASP A 19 13.86 5.48 2.89
N GLY A 20 13.62 6.06 4.07
CA GLY A 20 13.68 5.39 5.38
C GLY A 20 15.03 5.47 6.11
N TYR A 21 16.16 5.62 5.41
CA TYR A 21 17.48 5.79 6.05
C TYR A 21 18.06 7.17 5.74
N GLU A 22 17.96 8.11 6.68
CA GLU A 22 18.42 9.50 6.52
C GLU A 22 19.91 9.63 6.15
N ALA A 23 20.76 8.72 6.64
CA ALA A 23 22.19 8.74 6.36
C ALA A 23 22.58 8.14 4.99
N ARG A 24 21.61 7.62 4.22
CA ARG A 24 21.88 7.02 2.90
C ARG A 24 22.25 8.13 1.91
N ILE A 25 23.31 7.89 1.14
CA ILE A 25 23.78 8.79 0.08
C ILE A 25 23.57 8.11 -1.28
N GLY A 26 23.03 8.85 -2.24
CA GLY A 26 22.75 8.37 -3.59
C GLY A 26 21.37 7.75 -3.76
N GLY A 27 20.99 7.52 -5.02
CA GLY A 27 19.73 6.88 -5.39
C GLY A 27 19.85 5.37 -5.58
N ALA A 28 18.73 4.74 -5.94
CA ALA A 28 18.68 3.32 -6.30
C ALA A 28 19.67 3.03 -7.44
N ALA A 29 20.58 2.08 -7.23
CA ALA A 29 21.56 1.64 -8.23
C ALA A 29 21.02 0.56 -9.17
N GLY A 30 19.86 -0.01 -8.88
CA GLY A 30 19.21 -1.05 -9.65
C GLY A 30 17.92 -1.51 -8.96
N ILE A 31 17.27 -2.51 -9.56
CA ILE A 31 16.06 -3.15 -9.04
C ILE A 31 16.43 -4.58 -8.67
N HIS A 32 16.29 -4.94 -7.39
CA HIS A 32 16.45 -6.33 -6.94
C HIS A 32 15.14 -7.09 -7.14
N ASP A 33 14.06 -6.60 -6.53
CA ASP A 33 12.68 -7.08 -6.72
C ASP A 33 11.79 -5.92 -7.18
N PRO A 34 10.75 -6.18 -8.00
CA PRO A 34 9.73 -5.18 -8.30
C PRO A 34 8.96 -4.78 -7.05
N LEU A 35 8.54 -3.51 -7.00
CA LEU A 35 7.64 -3.00 -5.96
C LEU A 35 6.20 -3.17 -6.41
N TRP A 36 5.31 -3.64 -5.53
CA TRP A 36 3.90 -3.87 -5.86
C TRP A 36 2.97 -3.05 -4.99
N ALA A 37 1.85 -2.64 -5.58
CA ALA A 37 0.64 -2.28 -4.84
C ALA A 37 -0.34 -3.45 -4.93
N ARG A 38 -0.76 -3.97 -3.77
CA ARG A 38 -1.72 -5.07 -3.63
C ARG A 38 -3.00 -4.51 -3.06
N VAL A 39 -4.11 -4.86 -3.69
CA VAL A 39 -5.42 -4.31 -3.38
C VAL A 39 -6.40 -5.42 -3.06
N LEU A 40 -7.19 -5.22 -2.00
CA LEU A 40 -8.38 -5.99 -1.69
C LEU A 40 -9.57 -5.02 -1.60
N VAL A 41 -10.66 -5.34 -2.30
CA VAL A 41 -11.94 -4.64 -2.13
C VAL A 41 -13.00 -5.64 -1.70
N ALA A 42 -13.89 -5.21 -0.82
CA ALA A 42 -15.00 -6.03 -0.35
C ALA A 42 -16.29 -5.22 -0.35
N GLU A 43 -17.37 -5.82 -0.84
CA GLU A 43 -18.72 -5.27 -0.88
C GLU A 43 -19.66 -6.19 -0.11
N GLY A 44 -20.28 -5.64 0.94
CA GLY A 44 -21.29 -6.32 1.76
C GLY A 44 -22.65 -6.39 1.07
N GLU A 45 -23.55 -7.19 1.63
CA GLU A 45 -24.89 -7.42 1.05
C GLU A 45 -25.75 -6.15 0.98
N ASN A 46 -25.49 -5.17 1.86
CA ASN A 46 -26.15 -3.86 1.85
C ASN A 46 -25.51 -2.86 0.85
N GLY A 47 -24.59 -3.30 0.00
CA GLY A 47 -23.85 -2.46 -0.95
C GLY A 47 -22.74 -1.61 -0.33
N THR A 48 -22.50 -1.70 0.98
CA THR A 48 -21.36 -1.02 1.61
C THR A 48 -20.07 -1.66 1.14
N ALA A 49 -19.17 -0.82 0.61
CA ALA A 49 -17.88 -1.26 0.12
C ALA A 49 -16.70 -0.63 0.88
N ILE A 50 -15.62 -1.40 0.99
CA ILE A 50 -14.33 -0.98 1.54
C ILE A 50 -13.20 -1.33 0.57
N GLY A 51 -12.10 -0.59 0.63
CA GLY A 51 -10.87 -0.87 -0.10
C GLY A 51 -9.65 -0.85 0.82
N LEU A 52 -8.77 -1.83 0.66
CA LEU A 52 -7.51 -1.95 1.38
C LEU A 52 -6.37 -2.01 0.36
N VAL A 53 -5.42 -1.10 0.49
CA VAL A 53 -4.21 -1.04 -0.35
C VAL A 53 -2.98 -1.20 0.53
N MET A 54 -2.11 -2.11 0.14
CA MET A 54 -0.77 -2.28 0.70
C MET A 54 0.27 -2.14 -0.41
N ALA A 55 1.10 -1.11 -0.32
CA ALA A 55 2.13 -0.80 -1.30
C ALA A 55 3.53 -1.06 -0.74
N ASP A 56 4.43 -1.58 -1.58
CA ASP A 56 5.84 -1.78 -1.26
C ASP A 56 6.60 -0.43 -1.25
N LEU A 57 6.24 0.43 -0.29
CA LEU A 57 6.76 1.78 -0.05
C LEU A 57 6.99 1.99 1.45
N LEU A 58 7.77 3.02 1.82
CA LEU A 58 7.90 3.42 3.22
C LEU A 58 6.55 3.89 3.79
N GLN A 59 5.87 4.72 3.01
CA GLN A 59 4.55 5.26 3.28
C GLN A 59 3.88 5.68 1.97
N ILE A 60 2.57 5.95 2.02
CA ILE A 60 1.88 6.64 0.92
C ILE A 60 1.74 8.10 1.33
N GLU A 61 2.42 8.97 0.59
CA GLU A 61 2.48 10.40 0.86
C GLU A 61 1.09 11.02 0.96
N GLN A 62 0.90 11.88 1.96
CA GLN A 62 -0.41 12.50 2.24
C GLN A 62 -0.98 13.21 1.00
N ARG A 63 -0.12 13.89 0.23
CA ARG A 63 -0.50 14.58 -1.01
C ARG A 63 -1.05 13.67 -2.10
N LEU A 64 -0.74 12.36 -2.07
CA LEU A 64 -1.30 11.39 -3.00
C LEU A 64 -2.60 10.76 -2.51
N GLN A 65 -2.87 10.77 -1.21
CA GLN A 65 -4.03 10.08 -0.65
C GLN A 65 -5.35 10.65 -1.18
N ASP A 66 -5.48 11.98 -1.26
CA ASP A 66 -6.70 12.62 -1.75
C ASP A 66 -6.91 12.40 -3.26
N PRO A 67 -5.90 12.60 -4.15
CA PRO A 67 -6.01 12.24 -5.56
C PRO A 67 -6.38 10.76 -5.79
N ILE A 68 -5.73 9.83 -5.08
CA ILE A 68 -6.06 8.40 -5.17
C ILE A 68 -7.51 8.17 -4.76
N ALA A 69 -7.92 8.71 -3.61
CA ALA A 69 -9.27 8.50 -3.09
C ALA A 69 -10.36 9.13 -3.98
N ALA A 70 -10.09 10.29 -4.58
CA ALA A 70 -11.00 10.92 -5.54
C ALA A 70 -11.23 10.02 -6.75
N GLU A 71 -10.16 9.41 -7.30
CA GLU A 71 -10.25 8.50 -8.43
C GLU A 71 -10.93 7.17 -8.05
N VAL A 72 -10.62 6.64 -6.87
CA VAL A 72 -11.29 5.44 -6.32
C VAL A 72 -12.79 5.70 -6.14
N LEU A 73 -13.18 6.82 -5.55
CA LEU A 73 -14.58 7.20 -5.41
C LEU A 73 -15.28 7.27 -6.77
N ARG A 74 -14.63 7.90 -7.76
CA ARG A 74 -15.19 8.06 -9.11
C ARG A 74 -15.39 6.71 -9.83
N THR A 75 -14.47 5.77 -9.66
CA THR A 75 -14.48 4.49 -10.41
C THR A 75 -15.22 3.37 -9.69
N THR A 76 -15.32 3.43 -8.37
CA THR A 76 -15.84 2.33 -7.53
C THR A 76 -16.99 2.75 -6.62
N GLY A 77 -17.14 4.04 -6.32
CA GLY A 77 -18.07 4.52 -5.29
C GLY A 77 -17.57 4.33 -3.85
N ILE A 78 -16.37 3.78 -3.63
CA ILE A 78 -15.78 3.66 -2.30
C ILE A 78 -15.32 5.05 -1.81
N PRO A 79 -15.88 5.58 -0.72
CA PRO A 79 -15.48 6.88 -0.17
C PRO A 79 -14.14 6.80 0.60
N ARG A 80 -13.50 7.97 0.77
CA ARG A 80 -12.19 8.13 1.44
C ARG A 80 -12.15 7.59 2.88
N ASP A 81 -13.26 7.58 3.59
CA ASP A 81 -13.38 7.04 4.96
C ASP A 81 -13.49 5.51 5.01
N ARG A 82 -13.63 4.86 3.84
CA ARG A 82 -13.69 3.40 3.66
C ARG A 82 -12.54 2.86 2.79
N LEU A 83 -11.54 3.69 2.52
CA LEU A 83 -10.36 3.35 1.76
C LEU A 83 -9.12 3.48 2.65
N GLN A 84 -8.44 2.36 2.90
CA GLN A 84 -7.16 2.34 3.59
C GLN A 84 -6.01 2.28 2.57
N LEU A 85 -5.07 3.21 2.71
CA LEU A 85 -3.84 3.28 1.93
C LEU A 85 -2.65 3.11 2.89
N ALA A 86 -1.89 2.04 2.75
CA ALA A 86 -0.74 1.76 3.61
C ALA A 86 0.51 1.37 2.80
N GLY A 87 1.68 1.76 3.31
CA GLY A 87 2.96 1.21 2.90
C GLY A 87 3.34 0.02 3.78
N THR A 88 4.15 -0.90 3.25
CA THR A 88 4.77 -1.98 4.04
C THR A 88 5.87 -1.49 4.97
N HIS A 89 6.23 -0.20 4.87
CA HIS A 89 7.33 0.42 5.58
C HIS A 89 8.71 -0.12 5.15
N THR A 90 8.86 -0.45 3.88
CA THR A 90 10.17 -0.82 3.31
C THR A 90 11.09 0.40 3.19
N HIS A 91 12.34 0.25 3.66
CA HIS A 91 13.41 1.24 3.48
C HIS A 91 14.18 1.05 2.15
N SER A 92 13.66 0.21 1.25
CA SER A 92 14.27 -0.12 -0.04
C SER A 92 13.45 0.38 -1.24
N GLY A 93 12.45 1.24 -1.00
CA GLY A 93 11.66 1.90 -2.04
C GLY A 93 12.12 3.34 -2.33
N PRO A 94 11.50 4.01 -3.32
CA PRO A 94 11.80 5.40 -3.65
C PRO A 94 11.41 6.35 -2.51
N ALA A 95 12.18 7.41 -2.33
CA ALA A 95 11.80 8.56 -1.55
C ALA A 95 11.02 9.53 -2.43
N PHE A 96 9.76 9.76 -2.10
CA PHE A 96 8.95 10.82 -2.69
C PHE A 96 9.06 12.06 -1.81
N ALA A 97 10.27 12.61 -1.66
CA ALA A 97 10.48 13.82 -0.84
C ALA A 97 9.79 15.05 -1.44
N GLU A 98 9.75 15.13 -2.78
CA GLU A 98 9.10 16.20 -3.53
C GLU A 98 8.13 15.62 -4.57
N PRO A 99 7.09 16.37 -4.96
CA PRO A 99 6.19 15.98 -6.04
C PRO A 99 6.96 15.62 -7.32
N SER A 100 6.64 14.46 -7.90
CA SER A 100 7.30 14.01 -9.13
C SER A 100 6.36 13.19 -10.02
N GLU A 101 6.67 13.13 -11.31
CA GLU A 101 5.89 12.31 -12.26
C GLU A 101 5.89 10.82 -11.85
N ALA A 102 7.00 10.32 -11.31
CA ALA A 102 7.11 8.95 -10.82
C ALA A 102 6.15 8.72 -9.64
N GLU A 103 6.08 9.64 -8.70
CA GLU A 103 5.15 9.58 -7.57
C GLU A 103 3.69 9.58 -8.06
N GLU A 104 3.34 10.49 -8.96
CA GLU A 104 1.98 10.54 -9.51
C GLU A 104 1.62 9.27 -10.30
N ALA A 105 2.58 8.70 -11.04
CA ALA A 105 2.39 7.45 -11.75
C ALA A 105 2.08 6.29 -10.80
N VAL A 106 2.77 6.22 -9.65
CA VAL A 106 2.46 5.26 -8.58
C VAL A 106 1.05 5.49 -8.05
N GLY A 107 0.66 6.74 -7.77
CA GLY A 107 -0.71 7.06 -7.33
C GLY A 107 -1.78 6.63 -8.33
N ARG A 108 -1.58 6.90 -9.64
CA ARG A 108 -2.48 6.46 -10.71
C ARG A 108 -2.55 4.94 -10.81
N ALA A 109 -1.41 4.25 -10.70
CA ALA A 109 -1.36 2.79 -10.72
C ALA A 109 -2.15 2.18 -9.55
N ILE A 110 -1.99 2.73 -8.33
CA ILE A 110 -2.75 2.31 -7.15
C ILE A 110 -4.26 2.46 -7.38
N ALA A 111 -4.72 3.64 -7.83
CA ALA A 111 -6.13 3.87 -8.09
C ALA A 111 -6.68 2.94 -9.19
N GLY A 112 -5.90 2.71 -10.24
CA GLY A 112 -6.21 1.76 -11.31
C GLY A 112 -6.37 0.32 -10.79
N ALA A 113 -5.46 -0.14 -9.92
CA ALA A 113 -5.56 -1.46 -9.30
C ALA A 113 -6.79 -1.60 -8.39
N VAL A 114 -7.22 -0.52 -7.72
CA VAL A 114 -8.49 -0.52 -6.99
C VAL A 114 -9.69 -0.66 -7.93
N ALA A 115 -9.69 0.03 -9.06
CA ALA A 115 -10.73 -0.12 -10.07
C ALA A 115 -10.74 -1.53 -10.70
N GLU A 116 -9.57 -2.14 -10.92
CA GLU A 116 -9.44 -3.52 -11.40
C GLU A 116 -9.98 -4.52 -10.37
N ALA A 117 -9.55 -4.40 -9.11
CA ALA A 117 -10.06 -5.22 -8.02
C ALA A 117 -11.58 -5.07 -7.88
N TRP A 118 -12.10 -3.85 -8.06
CA TRP A 118 -13.53 -3.57 -8.12
C TRP A 118 -14.18 -4.35 -9.27
N ALA A 119 -13.76 -4.16 -10.53
CA ALA A 119 -14.35 -4.87 -11.65
C ALA A 119 -14.30 -6.41 -11.52
N GLY A 120 -13.25 -6.95 -10.88
CA GLY A 120 -13.04 -8.37 -10.65
C GLY A 120 -13.75 -8.99 -9.43
N ARG A 121 -14.60 -8.23 -8.71
CA ARG A 121 -15.30 -8.75 -7.53
C ARG A 121 -16.18 -9.97 -7.85
N ARG A 122 -16.08 -11.01 -7.03
CA ARG A 122 -16.88 -12.24 -7.11
C ARG A 122 -17.38 -12.67 -5.74
N GLU A 123 -18.42 -13.50 -5.70
CA GLU A 123 -18.87 -14.09 -4.42
C GLU A 123 -17.73 -14.85 -3.76
N ALA A 124 -17.48 -14.51 -2.49
CA ALA A 124 -16.42 -15.08 -1.69
C ALA A 124 -16.79 -15.00 -0.20
N ALA A 125 -16.09 -15.79 0.62
CA ALA A 125 -16.13 -15.68 2.07
C ALA A 125 -14.80 -15.11 2.58
N ALA A 126 -14.86 -14.34 3.66
CA ALA A 126 -13.69 -13.91 4.40
C ALA A 126 -13.61 -14.69 5.72
N ALA A 127 -12.40 -15.03 6.13
CA ALA A 127 -12.11 -15.62 7.43
C ALA A 127 -10.92 -14.87 8.06
N VAL A 128 -10.88 -14.83 9.39
CA VAL A 128 -9.78 -14.21 10.15
C VAL A 128 -9.18 -15.28 11.06
N GLY A 129 -7.86 -15.34 11.08
CA GLY A 129 -7.08 -16.13 12.02
C GLY A 129 -6.09 -15.22 12.73
N VAL A 130 -5.88 -15.47 14.03
CA VAL A 130 -4.91 -14.75 14.86
C VAL A 130 -3.96 -15.77 15.45
N GLY A 131 -2.68 -15.43 15.51
CA GLY A 131 -1.64 -16.28 16.05
C GLY A 131 -0.40 -15.46 16.40
N THR A 132 0.47 -16.03 17.21
CA THR A 132 1.70 -15.37 17.67
C THR A 132 2.89 -15.84 16.85
N ILE A 133 3.88 -14.95 16.66
CA ILE A 133 5.13 -15.25 15.99
C ILE A 133 6.29 -14.79 16.87
N ASP A 134 7.09 -15.75 17.33
CA ASP A 134 8.28 -15.49 18.13
C ASP A 134 9.55 -15.43 17.26
N GLY A 135 10.48 -14.55 17.61
CA GLY A 135 11.83 -14.54 17.03
C GLY A 135 12.02 -13.77 15.71
N ILE A 136 10.99 -13.12 15.18
CA ILE A 136 11.10 -12.25 13.98
C ILE A 136 11.36 -10.78 14.36
N GLY A 137 10.67 -10.27 15.37
CA GLY A 137 10.75 -8.88 15.81
C GLY A 137 11.46 -8.70 17.15
N ALA A 138 12.06 -7.53 17.36
CA ALA A 138 12.65 -7.13 18.64
C ALA A 138 12.41 -5.63 18.90
N ASN A 139 12.25 -5.26 20.17
CA ASN A 139 12.18 -3.85 20.55
C ASN A 139 13.58 -3.24 20.49
N ARG A 140 13.80 -2.32 19.55
CA ARG A 140 15.11 -1.69 19.31
C ARG A 140 15.51 -0.60 20.32
N ARG A 141 14.69 -0.30 21.34
CA ARG A 141 15.02 0.71 22.36
C ARG A 141 16.04 0.16 23.37
N PRO A 142 16.94 1.01 23.91
CA PRO A 142 17.85 0.60 24.99
C PRO A 142 17.07 0.05 26.19
N ASN A 143 17.54 -1.08 26.75
CA ASN A 143 16.91 -1.86 27.82
C ASN A 143 15.71 -2.74 27.41
N GLY A 144 15.47 -2.88 26.11
CA GLY A 144 14.30 -3.57 25.59
C GLY A 144 13.02 -2.78 25.88
N GLY A 145 11.89 -3.38 25.59
CA GLY A 145 10.58 -2.77 25.77
C GLY A 145 9.49 -3.74 25.35
N PRO A 146 8.22 -3.32 25.43
CA PRO A 146 7.12 -4.17 25.03
C PRO A 146 7.29 -4.59 23.57
N LEU A 147 6.97 -5.86 23.32
CA LEU A 147 6.70 -6.40 22.00
C LEU A 147 5.18 -6.49 21.85
N ASP A 148 4.71 -6.37 20.62
CA ASP A 148 3.33 -6.71 20.33
C ASP A 148 3.20 -8.24 20.41
N ASP A 149 2.39 -8.72 21.35
CA ASP A 149 2.20 -10.14 21.62
C ASP A 149 0.89 -10.68 21.01
N ARG A 150 0.17 -9.88 20.20
CA ARG A 150 -1.15 -10.23 19.65
C ARG A 150 -1.45 -9.68 18.26
#